data_AF-A0A133KHT1-F1
#
_entry.id   AF-A0A133KHT1-F1
#
_cell.length_a   1.000
_cell.length_b   1.000
_cell.length_c   1.000
_cell.angle_alpha   90.00
_cell.angle_beta   90.00
_cell.angle_gamma   90.00
#
_symmetry.space_group_name_H-M   'P 1'
#
loop_
_entity.id
_entity.type
_entity.pdbx_description
1 polymer ?
#
loop_
_entity_poly.entity_id
_entity_poly.type
_entity_poly.pdbx_seq_one_letter_code
_entity_poly.pdbx_strand_id
1 'polypeptide(L)' 'MLRAIGFLLFSLGYILTIKKTYENYKNEKNLENLMELIASVLISIGTLILAIAYMIG' A
#
# COMPACT_ATOMS: atom_id res chain seq x y z
N MET A 1 17.15 6.09 9.62
CA MET A 1 15.95 6.31 10.48
C MET A 1 14.85 7.18 9.86
N LEU A 2 15.04 8.47 9.55
CA LEU A 2 13.94 9.31 9.00
C LEU A 2 13.31 8.73 7.73
N ARG A 3 14.14 8.20 6.82
CA ARG A 3 13.66 7.52 5.59
C ARG A 3 12.79 6.30 5.90
N ALA A 4 13.21 5.48 6.86
CA ALA A 4 12.44 4.30 7.28
C ALA A 4 11.07 4.68 7.86
N ILE A 5 11.02 5.72 8.70
CA ILE A 5 9.75 6.25 9.22
C ILE A 5 8.86 6.75 8.08
N GLY A 6 9.43 7.47 7.11
CA GLY A 6 8.71 7.89 5.91
C GLY A 6 8.08 6.71 5.17
N PHE A 7 8.85 5.66 4.90
CA PHE A 7 8.35 4.45 4.25
C PHE A 7 7.29 3.70 5.07
N LEU A 8 7.39 3.67 6.40
CA LEU A 8 6.34 3.12 7.26
C LEU A 8 5.04 3.92 7.15
N LEU A 9 5.12 5.24 7.11
CA LEU A 9 3.94 6.10 6.95
C LEU A 9 3.27 5.87 5.58
N PHE A 10 4.06 5.72 4.51
CA PHE A 10 3.50 5.34 3.20
C PHE A 10 2.83 3.97 3.23
N SER A 11 3.47 2.97 3.84
CA SER A 11 2.91 1.62 3.95
C SER A 11 1.57 1.63 4.70
N LEU A 12 1.53 2.27 5.86
CA LEU A 12 0.30 2.43 6.65
C LEU A 12 -0.79 3.18 5.87
N GLY A 13 -0.41 4.27 5.19
CA GLY A 13 -1.34 5.05 4.38
C GLY A 13 -2.04 4.19 3.32
N TYR A 14 -1.27 3.40 2.57
CA TYR A 14 -1.84 2.51 1.56
C TYR A 14 -2.64 1.35 2.17
N ILE A 15 -2.20 0.76 3.29
CA ILE A 15 -2.96 -0.29 3.99
C ILE A 15 -4.36 0.20 4.38
N LEU A 16 -4.47 1.43 4.89
CA LEU A 16 -5.76 2.03 5.26
C LEU A 16 -6.69 2.22 4.05
N THR A 17 -6.13 2.41 2.85
CA THR A 17 -6.92 2.53 1.62
C THR A 17 -7.41 1.20 1.05
N ILE A 18 -6.78 0.07 1.40
CA ILE A 18 -7.10 -1.26 0.84
C ILE A 18 -8.57 -1.63 1.03
N LYS A 19 -9.14 -1.33 2.21
CA LYS A 19 -10.56 -1.65 2.47
C LYS A 19 -11.48 -0.94 1.47
N LYS A 20 -11.24 0.35 1.24
CA LYS A 20 -12.03 1.18 0.33
C LYS A 20 -11.86 0.72 -1.12
N THR A 21 -10.64 0.49 -1.58
CA THR A 21 -10.36 0.02 -2.95
C THR A 21 -10.93 -1.37 -3.19
N TYR A 22 -10.92 -2.24 -2.18
CA TYR A 22 -11.56 -3.55 -2.23
C TYR A 22 -13.09 -3.46 -2.35
N GLU A 23 -13.73 -2.59 -1.56
CA GLU A 23 -15.18 -2.37 -1.65
C GLU A 23 -15.58 -1.82 -3.03
N ASN A 24 -14.81 -0.87 -3.58
CA ASN A 24 -15.01 -0.34 -4.93
C ASN A 24 -14.92 -1.47 -5.98
N TYR A 25 -13.86 -2.28 -5.94
CA TYR A 25 -13.71 -3.42 -6.84
C TYR A 25 -14.85 -4.43 -6.69
N LYS A 26 -15.28 -4.73 -5.47
CA LYS A 26 -16.36 -5.69 -5.21
C LYS A 26 -17.69 -5.21 -5.81
N ASN A 27 -17.99 -3.91 -5.72
CA ASN A 27 -19.25 -3.33 -6.16
C ASN A 27 -19.32 -3.16 -7.68
N GLU A 28 -18.25 -2.66 -8.31
CA GLU A 28 -18.25 -2.32 -9.73
C GLU A 28 -17.61 -3.38 -10.63
N LYS A 29 -16.68 -4.19 -10.09
CA LYS A 29 -15.99 -5.30 -10.77
C LYS A 29 -15.33 -4.94 -12.11
N ASN A 30 -14.91 -3.69 -12.27
CA ASN A 30 -14.17 -3.24 -13.46
C ASN A 30 -12.65 -3.39 -13.28
N LEU A 31 -11.94 -3.33 -14.41
CA LEU A 31 -10.49 -3.49 -14.46
C LEU A 31 -9.76 -2.38 -13.69
N GLU A 32 -10.27 -1.15 -13.74
CA GLU A 32 -9.67 0.01 -13.08
C GLU A 32 -9.61 -0.16 -11.56
N ASN A 33 -10.74 -0.50 -10.93
CA ASN A 33 -10.78 -0.76 -9.50
C ASN A 33 -9.93 -1.98 -9.08
N LEU A 34 -9.82 -2.99 -9.95
CA LEU A 34 -8.92 -4.12 -9.73
C LEU A 34 -7.46 -3.65 -9.71
N MET A 35 -7.06 -2.81 -10.67
CA MET A 35 -5.72 -2.24 -10.74
C MET A 35 -5.43 -1.34 -9.54
N GLU A 36 -6.39 -0.52 -9.09
CA GLU A 36 -6.25 0.29 -7.88
C GLU A 36 -6.04 -0.56 -6.61
N LEU A 37 -6.83 -1.63 -6.46
CA LEU A 37 -6.67 -2.57 -5.36
C LEU A 37 -5.27 -3.21 -5.38
N ILE A 38 -4.84 -3.74 -6.52
CA ILE A 38 -3.51 -4.35 -6.68
C ILE A 38 -2.41 -3.33 -6.39
N ALA A 39 -2.53 -2.10 -6.91
CA ALA A 39 -1.57 -1.03 -6.66
C ALA A 39 -1.48 -0.71 -5.17
N SER A 40 -2.62 -0.60 -4.47
CA SER A 40 -2.63 -0.32 -3.04
C SER A 40 -1.91 -1.41 -2.22
N VAL A 41 -2.08 -2.67 -2.59
CA VAL A 41 -1.38 -3.81 -1.96
C VAL A 41 0.11 -3.78 -2.27
N LEU A 42 0.49 -3.62 -3.54
CA LEU A 42 1.89 -3.61 -3.96
C LEU A 42 2.68 -2.47 -3.32
N ILE A 43 2.11 -1.26 -3.27
CA ILE A 43 2.78 -0.12 -2.65
C ILE A 43 2.89 -0.31 -1.14
N SER A 44 1.85 -0.85 -0.48
CA SER A 44 1.90 -1.18 0.95
C SER A 44 3.06 -2.11 1.29
N ILE A 45 3.22 -3.19 0.52
CA ILE A 45 4.28 -4.18 0.73
C ILE A 45 5.65 -3.60 0.36
N GLY A 46 5.76 -2.94 -0.80
CA GLY A 46 7.03 -2.38 -1.27
C GLY A 46 7.60 -1.33 -0.31
N THR A 47 6.74 -0.45 0.19
CA THR A 47 7.15 0.56 1.18
C THR A 47 7.45 -0.04 2.54
N LEU A 48 6.77 -1.11 2.97
CA LEU A 48 7.12 -1.84 4.18
C LEU A 48 8.52 -2.48 4.07
N ILE A 49 8.82 -3.11 2.94
CA ILE A 49 10.14 -3.70 2.67
C ILE A 49 11.22 -2.61 2.70
N LEU A 50 10.97 -1.46 2.06
CA LEU A 50 11.90 -0.34 2.09
C LEU A 50 12.11 0.19 3.51
N ALA A 51 11.05 0.31 4.31
CA ALA A 51 11.17 0.70 5.71
C ALA A 51 12.10 -0.22 6.49
N ILE A 52 11.92 -1.54 6.36
CA ILE A 52 12.75 -2.55 7.02
C ILE A 52 14.20 -2.45 6.52
N ALA A 53 14.42 -2.33 5.21
CA ALA A 53 15.75 -2.21 4.63
C ALA A 53 16.52 -1.00 5.19
N TYR A 54 15.86 0.15 5.34
CA TYR A 54 16.44 1.38 5.91
C TYR A 54 16.49 1.41 7.46
N MET A 55 15.96 0.39 8.14
CA MET A 55 16.13 0.18 9.58
C MET A 55 17.33 -0.71 9.90
N ILE A 56 17.60 -1.69 9.04
CA ILE A 56 18.67 -2.69 9.24
C ILE A 56 19.99 -2.26 8.57
N GLY A 57 19.93 -1.41 7.52
CA GLY A 57 21.07 -0.83 6.82
C GLY A 57 21.17 0.69 6.98
#